data_AF-A0A1W1W3W0-F1
#
_entry.id   AF-A0A1W1W3W0-F1
#
_cell.length_a   1.000
_cell.length_b   1.000
_cell.length_c   1.000
_cell.angle_alpha   90.00
_cell.angle_beta   90.00
_cell.angle_gamma   90.00
#
_symmetry.space_group_name_H-M   'P 1'
#
loop_
_entity.id
_entity.type
_entity.pdbx_description
1 polymer ?
#
loop_
_entity_poly.entity_id
_entity_poly.type
_entity_poly.pdbx_seq_one_letter_code
_entity_poly.pdbx_strand_id
1 'polypeptide(L)'
;MRGSREISHAGFIGPHIHLDKTMIVDVVRPNVSGTFQEAIEINLREEERFKGRQYKERGICMLKRLKFKLALLVCLGIGLLLTACATGGREQKTSAPEQNKAQKVKMAMILPGAVEDADYNFLGYQVTKTLQEKLGLETKYQEKVPPAEAERVARGFINDGYSIIAFHGGQFVTTVDKLAKQFPDISFIVETAGPMPELPKNVWNIGRKYYEGFYVHGVLGALSTRTNKVGVISGFKLPDFTASVNAVKQAVSEFNPQAQVLYTFTGDHNDPVKARQAAEAQINSGVDFIIIILNLGAQGVIEAAQNKKVLLTTFYTDKTKLAPNNFTTSLLFDFNVPYIRIVNEILRGNRGGYEEMRPGNGMTLSPIRNVPEDIAKKVNEVFNEVASGKRKIPEVKELKD
;
A
#
# COMPACT_ATOMS: atom_id res chain seq x y z
N MET A 1 -16.35 -56.91 23.35
CA MET A 1 -15.52 -57.91 22.63
C MET A 1 -15.15 -57.34 21.26
N ARG A 2 -13.96 -57.67 20.72
CA ARG A 2 -13.50 -57.70 19.29
C ARG A 2 -14.24 -56.81 18.25
N GLY A 3 -13.58 -56.02 17.40
CA GLY A 3 -12.14 -55.81 17.14
C GLY A 3 -11.86 -55.50 15.65
N SER A 4 -10.57 -55.32 15.28
CA SER A 4 -10.01 -55.10 13.91
C SER A 4 -10.34 -53.76 13.20
N ARG A 5 -9.43 -53.13 12.43
CA ARG A 5 -8.06 -53.48 12.00
C ARG A 5 -7.25 -52.23 11.59
N GLU A 6 -5.93 -52.24 11.82
CA GLU A 6 -4.96 -51.38 11.12
C GLU A 6 -4.51 -52.01 9.79
N ILE A 7 -4.29 -51.18 8.75
CA ILE A 7 -3.26 -51.24 7.67
C ILE A 7 -3.46 -49.99 6.77
N SER A 8 -2.47 -49.41 6.07
CA SER A 8 -1.00 -49.55 6.02
C SER A 8 -0.38 -48.31 5.33
N HIS A 9 0.89 -47.97 5.61
CA HIS A 9 1.62 -46.96 4.81
C HIS A 9 2.01 -47.49 3.42
N ALA A 10 1.92 -46.64 2.39
CA ALA A 10 2.66 -46.77 1.13
C ALA A 10 2.89 -45.37 0.52
N GLY A 11 4.14 -45.04 0.18
CA GLY A 11 4.49 -43.76 -0.44
C GLY A 11 4.53 -43.85 -1.98
N PHE A 12 4.43 -42.69 -2.64
CA PHE A 12 4.73 -42.56 -4.08
C PHE A 12 5.46 -41.23 -4.36
N ILE A 13 6.26 -41.21 -5.42
CA ILE A 13 7.33 -40.22 -5.65
C ILE A 13 7.03 -39.35 -6.89
N GLY A 14 6.96 -38.03 -6.68
CA GLY A 14 7.20 -36.98 -7.68
C GLY A 14 6.16 -36.77 -8.80
N PRO A 15 6.35 -35.77 -9.69
CA PRO A 15 7.43 -34.78 -9.71
C PRO A 15 6.96 -33.30 -9.52
N HIS A 16 7.94 -32.40 -9.37
CA HIS A 16 7.72 -30.95 -9.30
C HIS A 16 7.34 -30.34 -10.66
N ILE A 17 6.50 -29.29 -10.64
CA ILE A 17 6.30 -28.38 -11.78
C ILE A 17 6.53 -26.94 -11.30
N HIS A 18 7.51 -26.27 -11.89
CA HIS A 18 7.67 -24.81 -11.79
C HIS A 18 6.63 -24.13 -12.68
N LEU A 19 5.97 -23.09 -12.17
CA LEU A 19 5.21 -22.14 -12.99
C LEU A 19 6.01 -20.84 -13.11
N ASP A 20 6.42 -20.55 -14.34
CA ASP A 20 7.17 -19.34 -14.69
C ASP A 20 6.23 -18.13 -14.86
N LYS A 21 6.78 -16.93 -14.71
CA LYS A 21 6.08 -15.65 -14.83
C LYS A 21 6.14 -15.16 -16.26
N THR A 22 4.99 -14.87 -16.87
CA THR A 22 4.93 -13.86 -17.93
C THR A 22 3.55 -13.20 -17.97
N MET A 23 3.53 -11.88 -17.76
CA MET A 23 2.33 -11.07 -17.96
C MET A 23 2.14 -10.79 -19.44
N ILE A 24 0.92 -11.00 -19.95
CA ILE A 24 0.49 -10.44 -21.23
C ILE A 24 0.13 -8.97 -20.99
N VAL A 25 0.67 -8.07 -21.81
CA VAL A 25 0.24 -6.67 -21.92
C VAL A 25 -0.23 -6.47 -23.35
N ASP A 26 -1.55 -6.47 -23.55
CA ASP A 26 -2.16 -6.06 -24.81
C ASP A 26 -2.43 -4.55 -24.80
N VAL A 27 -1.80 -3.82 -25.72
CA VAL A 27 -2.18 -2.45 -26.08
C VAL A 27 -2.20 -2.32 -27.61
N VAL A 28 -3.43 -2.32 -28.13
CA VAL A 28 -3.97 -1.54 -29.27
C VAL A 28 -2.98 -1.13 -30.39
N ARG A 29 -3.19 -1.68 -31.60
CA ARG A 29 -2.59 -1.24 -32.87
C ARG A 29 -3.16 0.12 -33.34
N PRO A 30 -2.41 0.80 -34.23
CA PRO A 30 -3.04 1.29 -35.47
C PRO A 30 -2.38 0.76 -36.76
N ASN A 31 -3.09 0.92 -37.87
CA ASN A 31 -2.80 0.36 -39.20
C ASN A 31 -1.41 0.67 -39.79
N VAL A 32 -0.74 -0.38 -40.30
CA VAL A 32 0.09 -0.34 -41.51
C VAL A 32 -0.14 -1.64 -42.28
N SER A 33 -0.34 -1.56 -43.60
CA SER A 33 -0.50 -2.72 -44.48
C SER A 33 0.86 -3.35 -44.82
N GLY A 34 1.17 -4.48 -44.20
CA GLY A 34 2.34 -5.31 -44.47
C GLY A 34 2.11 -6.71 -43.90
N THR A 35 2.81 -7.73 -44.40
CA THR A 35 2.59 -9.10 -43.91
C THR A 35 3.14 -9.26 -42.49
N PHE A 36 2.52 -10.14 -41.70
CA PHE A 36 2.82 -10.28 -40.27
C PHE A 36 4.29 -10.69 -39.99
N GLN A 37 4.96 -11.35 -40.94
CA GLN A 37 6.38 -11.68 -40.85
C GLN A 37 7.31 -10.48 -41.09
N GLU A 38 6.97 -9.54 -41.98
CA GLU A 38 7.78 -8.34 -42.22
C GLU A 38 7.81 -7.43 -40.98
N ALA A 39 6.68 -7.31 -40.28
CA ALA A 39 6.60 -6.54 -39.02
C ALA A 39 7.47 -7.14 -37.90
N ILE A 40 7.59 -8.48 -37.86
CA ILE A 40 8.45 -9.19 -36.89
C ILE A 40 9.93 -8.99 -37.23
N GLU A 41 10.33 -9.15 -38.50
CA GLU A 41 11.73 -8.94 -38.91
C GLU A 41 12.20 -7.49 -38.72
N ILE A 42 11.34 -6.50 -38.97
CA ILE A 42 11.69 -5.08 -38.76
C ILE A 42 11.94 -4.81 -37.28
N ASN A 43 11.03 -5.23 -36.39
CA ASN A 43 11.20 -5.04 -34.94
C ASN A 43 12.46 -5.73 -34.40
N LEU A 44 12.74 -6.96 -34.82
CA LEU A 44 13.94 -7.69 -34.38
C LEU A 44 15.23 -6.99 -34.85
N ARG A 45 15.28 -6.49 -36.10
CA ARG A 45 16.43 -5.73 -36.61
C ARG A 45 16.60 -4.36 -35.93
N GLU A 46 15.53 -3.71 -35.51
CA GLU A 46 15.60 -2.45 -34.74
C GLU A 46 16.12 -2.70 -33.31
N GLU A 47 15.63 -3.74 -32.64
CA GLU A 47 16.03 -4.08 -31.28
C GLU A 47 17.52 -4.49 -31.20
N GLU A 48 18.03 -5.25 -32.18
CA GLU A 48 19.45 -5.58 -32.28
C GLU A 48 20.32 -4.34 -32.59
N ARG A 49 19.87 -3.43 -33.45
CA ARG A 49 20.57 -2.14 -33.67
C ARG A 49 20.59 -1.24 -32.44
N PHE A 50 19.59 -1.35 -31.57
CA PHE A 50 19.52 -0.59 -30.32
C PHE A 50 20.48 -1.19 -29.27
N LYS A 51 20.41 -2.51 -29.06
CA LYS A 51 21.34 -3.25 -28.17
C LYS A 51 22.79 -3.09 -28.63
N GLY A 52 23.07 -3.19 -29.93
CA GLY A 52 24.41 -3.00 -30.51
C GLY A 52 25.00 -1.60 -30.30
N ARG A 53 24.19 -0.53 -30.39
CA ARG A 53 24.64 0.84 -30.07
C ARG A 53 24.91 1.01 -28.58
N GLN A 54 24.03 0.52 -27.72
CA GLN A 54 24.16 0.67 -26.26
C GLN A 54 25.40 -0.06 -25.70
N TYR A 55 25.77 -1.22 -26.27
CA TYR A 55 27.01 -1.92 -25.91
C TYR A 55 28.27 -1.19 -26.37
N LYS A 56 28.25 -0.59 -27.58
CA LYS A 56 29.42 0.11 -28.14
C LYS A 56 29.78 1.37 -27.35
N GLU A 57 28.78 2.14 -26.91
CA GLU A 57 29.00 3.34 -26.06
C GLU A 57 29.50 2.98 -24.66
N ARG A 58 28.93 1.95 -24.01
CA ARG A 58 29.37 1.49 -22.69
C ARG A 58 30.81 0.97 -22.71
N GLY A 59 31.20 0.21 -23.73
CA GLY A 59 32.58 -0.28 -23.90
C GLY A 59 33.61 0.84 -24.05
N ILE A 60 33.32 1.85 -24.88
CA ILE A 60 34.21 3.00 -25.10
C ILE A 60 34.38 3.83 -23.81
N CYS A 61 33.32 3.99 -23.01
CA CYS A 61 33.39 4.70 -21.73
C CYS A 61 34.23 3.94 -20.69
N MET A 62 34.09 2.60 -20.62
CA MET A 62 34.89 1.76 -19.71
C MET A 62 36.38 1.77 -20.06
N LEU A 63 36.75 1.63 -21.35
CA LEU A 63 38.17 1.66 -21.75
C LEU A 63 38.83 3.02 -21.49
N LYS A 64 38.11 4.15 -21.67
CA LYS A 64 38.63 5.48 -21.34
C LYS A 64 38.88 5.63 -19.83
N ARG A 65 37.94 5.18 -18.98
CA ARG A 65 38.09 5.23 -17.51
C ARG A 65 39.20 4.32 -16.98
N LEU A 66 39.44 3.16 -17.62
CA LEU A 66 40.52 2.24 -17.22
C LEU A 66 41.91 2.81 -17.59
N LYS A 67 42.07 3.36 -18.79
CA LYS A 67 43.35 3.99 -19.22
C LYS A 67 43.71 5.20 -18.37
N PHE A 68 42.74 6.01 -17.96
CA PHE A 68 42.98 7.19 -17.12
C PHE A 68 43.47 6.84 -15.69
N LYS A 69 42.99 5.71 -15.13
CA LYS A 69 43.45 5.22 -13.81
C LYS A 69 44.83 4.57 -13.86
N LEU A 70 45.17 3.90 -14.97
CA LEU A 70 46.48 3.27 -15.13
C LEU A 70 47.60 4.31 -15.32
N ALA A 71 47.33 5.41 -16.02
CA ALA A 71 48.28 6.51 -16.19
C ALA A 71 48.64 7.22 -14.87
N LEU A 72 47.67 7.40 -13.95
CA LEU A 72 47.90 8.06 -12.67
C LEU A 72 48.78 7.23 -11.69
N LEU A 73 48.72 5.91 -11.79
CA LEU A 73 49.46 4.98 -10.93
C LEU A 73 50.94 4.84 -11.32
N VAL A 74 51.32 5.15 -12.56
CA VAL A 74 52.72 5.06 -13.03
C VAL A 74 53.53 6.31 -12.65
N CYS A 75 52.88 7.49 -12.54
CA CYS A 75 53.57 8.73 -12.20
C CYS A 75 53.90 8.90 -10.70
N LEU A 76 53.34 8.07 -9.80
CA LEU A 76 53.59 8.16 -8.35
C LEU A 76 54.71 7.22 -7.85
N GLY A 77 55.26 6.36 -8.73
CA GLY A 77 56.14 5.25 -8.35
C GLY A 77 57.66 5.50 -8.38
N ILE A 78 58.12 6.71 -8.76
CA ILE A 78 59.56 6.99 -9.02
C ILE A 78 60.12 8.05 -8.03
N GLY A 79 59.37 8.39 -6.97
CA GLY A 79 59.70 9.52 -6.08
C GLY A 79 60.41 9.20 -4.76
N LEU A 80 60.64 7.93 -4.41
CA LEU A 80 61.07 7.54 -3.04
C LEU A 80 62.19 6.49 -3.02
N LEU A 81 63.39 6.91 -3.40
CA LEU A 81 64.66 6.23 -3.11
C LEU A 81 65.75 7.28 -2.87
N LEU A 82 65.91 7.72 -1.61
CA LEU A 82 67.15 8.24 -0.99
C LEU A 82 66.83 8.91 0.37
N THR A 83 66.89 8.13 1.45
CA THR A 83 67.47 8.51 2.76
C THR A 83 67.44 7.27 3.66
N ALA A 84 68.60 6.67 3.90
CA ALA A 84 68.80 5.66 4.92
C ALA A 84 69.26 6.30 6.24
N CYS A 85 69.23 5.51 7.31
CA CYS A 85 69.87 5.75 8.62
C CYS A 85 69.25 6.84 9.53
N ALA A 86 68.40 6.40 10.48
CA ALA A 86 68.70 6.56 11.91
C ALA A 86 67.92 5.53 12.75
N THR A 87 68.54 5.00 13.81
CA THR A 87 67.98 3.98 14.72
C THR A 87 67.10 4.58 15.81
N GLY A 88 66.03 3.88 16.22
CA GLY A 88 65.21 4.24 17.38
C GLY A 88 63.88 3.51 17.41
N GLY A 89 63.72 2.51 18.28
CA GLY A 89 62.59 1.59 18.23
C GLY A 89 61.31 2.08 18.92
N ARG A 90 60.16 1.67 18.38
CA ARG A 90 58.93 1.37 19.14
C ARG A 90 58.00 0.50 18.29
N GLU A 91 57.66 -0.71 18.77
CA GLU A 91 56.61 -1.50 18.13
C GLU A 91 55.25 -0.84 18.39
N GLN A 92 54.75 -0.12 17.39
CA GLN A 92 53.40 0.44 17.42
C GLN A 92 52.47 -0.56 16.71
N LYS A 93 51.70 -1.32 17.50
CA LYS A 93 50.64 -2.19 16.96
C LYS A 93 49.62 -1.34 16.20
N THR A 94 49.73 -1.30 14.88
CA THR A 94 48.70 -0.76 13.99
C THR A 94 47.50 -1.69 13.98
N SER A 95 46.56 -1.44 14.90
CA SER A 95 45.20 -1.94 14.75
C SER A 95 44.64 -1.39 13.44
N ALA A 96 44.36 -2.28 12.48
CA ALA A 96 43.60 -1.92 11.30
C ALA A 96 42.26 -1.30 11.75
N PRO A 97 41.77 -0.22 11.10
CA PRO A 97 40.49 0.36 11.46
C PRO A 97 39.40 -0.70 11.29
N GLU A 98 38.65 -0.98 12.35
CA GLU A 98 37.45 -1.80 12.24
C GLU A 98 36.56 -1.20 11.15
N GLN A 99 36.29 -1.98 10.11
CA GLN A 99 35.22 -1.68 9.18
C GLN A 99 33.92 -1.79 9.95
N ASN A 100 33.51 -0.65 10.52
CA ASN A 100 32.29 -0.48 11.27
C ASN A 100 31.13 -0.94 10.36
N LYS A 101 30.66 -2.18 10.55
CA LYS A 101 29.53 -2.74 9.80
C LYS A 101 28.35 -1.84 10.11
N ALA A 102 27.98 -0.98 9.15
CA ALA A 102 26.87 -0.06 9.29
C ALA A 102 25.66 -0.83 9.84
N GLN A 103 25.33 -0.56 11.11
CA GLN A 103 24.36 -1.35 11.84
C GLN A 103 23.01 -1.18 11.14
N LYS A 104 22.43 -2.28 10.67
CA LYS A 104 21.16 -2.22 9.95
C LYS A 104 20.11 -1.56 10.83
N VAL A 105 19.51 -0.50 10.31
CA VAL A 105 18.40 0.18 10.99
C VAL A 105 17.25 -0.80 11.15
N LYS A 106 16.72 -0.84 12.38
CA LYS A 106 15.73 -1.80 12.82
C LYS A 106 14.35 -1.13 12.93
N MET A 107 13.35 -1.67 12.26
CA MET A 107 11.97 -1.18 12.31
C MET A 107 10.97 -2.25 12.78
N ALA A 108 10.12 -1.90 13.75
CA ALA A 108 9.02 -2.75 14.19
C ALA A 108 7.67 -2.17 13.72
N MET A 109 6.74 -3.05 13.34
CA MET A 109 5.37 -2.72 12.99
C MET A 109 4.38 -3.37 13.99
N ILE A 110 3.49 -2.57 14.57
CA ILE A 110 2.45 -3.02 15.49
C ILE A 110 1.11 -2.97 14.76
N LEU A 111 0.49 -4.14 14.57
CA LEU A 111 -0.76 -4.32 13.83
C LEU A 111 -1.90 -4.71 14.80
N PRO A 112 -3.10 -4.09 14.70
CA PRO A 112 -4.21 -4.36 15.61
C PRO A 112 -4.91 -5.69 15.36
N GLY A 113 -4.91 -6.18 14.11
CA GLY A 113 -5.57 -7.41 13.67
C GLY A 113 -4.58 -8.45 13.14
N ALA A 114 -5.13 -9.46 12.45
CA ALA A 114 -4.41 -10.57 11.86
C ALA A 114 -3.84 -10.22 10.48
N VAL A 115 -2.62 -10.65 10.15
CA VAL A 115 -2.05 -10.42 8.80
C VAL A 115 -2.75 -11.24 7.71
N GLU A 116 -3.53 -12.25 8.10
CA GLU A 116 -4.35 -13.06 7.20
C GLU A 116 -5.68 -12.38 6.79
N ASP A 117 -5.95 -11.14 7.22
CA ASP A 117 -7.20 -10.42 6.88
C ASP A 117 -7.37 -10.11 5.38
N ALA A 118 -6.31 -10.27 4.58
CA ALA A 118 -6.24 -9.94 3.15
C ALA A 118 -6.66 -8.49 2.83
N ASP A 119 -6.49 -7.61 3.80
CA ASP A 119 -7.06 -6.27 3.85
C ASP A 119 -6.09 -5.32 4.60
N TYR A 120 -6.59 -4.45 5.46
CA TYR A 120 -5.82 -3.45 6.20
C TYR A 120 -4.52 -3.99 6.84
N ASN A 121 -4.59 -5.01 7.71
CA ASN A 121 -3.41 -5.49 8.43
C ASN A 121 -2.42 -6.21 7.50
N PHE A 122 -2.93 -6.91 6.47
CA PHE A 122 -2.09 -7.46 5.40
C PHE A 122 -1.29 -6.37 4.67
N LEU A 123 -1.89 -5.21 4.36
CA LEU A 123 -1.18 -4.08 3.76
C LEU A 123 -0.09 -3.52 4.70
N GLY A 124 -0.38 -3.37 5.99
CA GLY A 124 0.61 -3.00 7.01
C GLY A 124 1.77 -4.01 7.13
N TYR A 125 1.48 -5.31 7.01
CA TYR A 125 2.49 -6.37 6.94
C TYR A 125 3.33 -6.29 5.66
N GLN A 126 2.72 -6.05 4.49
CA GLN A 126 3.44 -5.90 3.21
C GLN A 126 4.46 -4.76 3.25
N VAL A 127 4.16 -3.64 3.93
CA VAL A 127 5.12 -2.56 4.17
C VAL A 127 6.42 -3.09 4.78
N THR A 128 6.32 -3.99 5.77
CA THR A 128 7.52 -4.57 6.43
C THR A 128 8.41 -5.36 5.47
N LYS A 129 7.83 -6.00 4.45
CA LYS A 129 8.55 -6.74 3.40
C LYS A 129 9.18 -5.80 2.39
N THR A 130 8.41 -4.84 1.89
CA THR A 130 8.91 -3.82 0.95
C THR A 130 10.08 -3.03 1.53
N LEU A 131 10.08 -2.72 2.83
CA LEU A 131 11.18 -2.01 3.48
C LEU A 131 12.42 -2.88 3.70
N GLN A 132 12.25 -4.20 3.96
CA GLN A 132 13.37 -5.17 3.94
C GLN A 132 14.01 -5.20 2.55
N GLU A 133 13.20 -5.34 1.50
CA GLU A 133 13.65 -5.52 0.12
C GLU A 133 14.27 -4.26 -0.49
N LYS A 134 13.60 -3.09 -0.34
CA LYS A 134 14.01 -1.84 -1.03
C LYS A 134 15.04 -1.03 -0.26
N LEU A 135 15.01 -1.05 1.07
CA LEU A 135 15.85 -0.19 1.92
C LEU A 135 16.84 -0.99 2.80
N GLY A 136 16.75 -2.32 2.81
CA GLY A 136 17.71 -3.18 3.53
C GLY A 136 17.56 -3.18 5.05
N LEU A 137 16.48 -2.61 5.59
CA LEU A 137 16.17 -2.58 7.03
C LEU A 137 15.97 -4.00 7.58
N GLU A 138 16.29 -4.19 8.86
CA GLU A 138 15.82 -5.35 9.61
C GLU A 138 14.41 -5.02 10.15
N THR A 139 13.37 -5.66 9.59
CA THR A 139 11.99 -5.47 10.08
C THR A 139 11.46 -6.66 10.88
N LYS A 140 10.64 -6.36 11.88
CA LYS A 140 9.72 -7.30 12.55
C LYS A 140 8.31 -6.70 12.56
N TYR A 141 7.32 -7.54 12.84
CA TYR A 141 5.98 -7.10 13.18
C TYR A 141 5.47 -7.87 14.40
N GLN A 142 4.49 -7.31 15.10
CA GLN A 142 3.63 -8.02 16.02
C GLN A 142 2.18 -7.73 15.61
N GLU A 143 1.43 -8.80 15.36
CA GLU A 143 0.01 -8.74 15.03
C GLU A 143 -0.89 -8.96 16.23
N LYS A 144 -2.20 -8.71 16.04
CA LYS A 144 -3.27 -8.93 17.03
C LYS A 144 -3.04 -8.15 18.34
N VAL A 145 -2.48 -6.93 18.26
CA VAL A 145 -2.14 -6.10 19.42
C VAL A 145 -3.27 -5.16 19.81
N PRO A 146 -4.01 -5.39 20.91
CA PRO A 146 -5.01 -4.45 21.39
C PRO A 146 -4.35 -3.17 21.93
N PRO A 147 -5.03 -2.00 21.91
CA PRO A 147 -4.46 -0.73 22.36
C PRO A 147 -3.85 -0.76 23.77
N ALA A 148 -4.45 -1.53 24.70
CA ALA A 148 -3.97 -1.70 26.06
C ALA A 148 -2.60 -2.40 26.18
N GLU A 149 -2.23 -3.23 25.21
CA GLU A 149 -0.94 -3.94 25.19
C GLU A 149 0.12 -3.25 24.33
N ALA A 150 -0.29 -2.31 23.48
CA ALA A 150 0.57 -1.68 22.49
C ALA A 150 1.81 -1.01 23.10
N GLU A 151 1.71 -0.44 24.31
CA GLU A 151 2.85 0.13 25.03
C GLU A 151 3.88 -0.93 25.44
N ARG A 152 3.42 -2.07 25.98
CA ARG A 152 4.26 -3.19 26.41
C ARG A 152 5.02 -3.78 25.22
N VAL A 153 4.33 -3.99 24.10
CA VAL A 153 4.91 -4.50 22.85
C VAL A 153 5.96 -3.54 22.29
N ALA A 154 5.65 -2.25 22.22
CA ALA A 154 6.58 -1.23 21.73
C ALA A 154 7.85 -1.13 22.58
N ARG A 155 7.73 -1.17 23.92
CA ARG A 155 8.90 -1.21 24.82
C ARG A 155 9.76 -2.45 24.61
N GLY A 156 9.15 -3.60 24.33
CA GLY A 156 9.88 -4.82 23.95
C GLY A 156 10.76 -4.61 22.71
N PHE A 157 10.18 -4.04 21.65
CA PHE A 157 10.95 -3.70 20.44
C PHE A 157 12.04 -2.64 20.71
N ILE A 158 11.77 -1.60 21.49
CA ILE A 158 12.78 -0.60 21.84
C ILE A 158 13.97 -1.24 22.60
N ASN A 159 13.70 -2.16 23.54
CA ASN A 159 14.72 -2.91 24.26
C ASN A 159 15.52 -3.87 23.35
N ASP A 160 14.87 -4.46 22.33
CA ASP A 160 15.50 -5.28 21.27
C ASP A 160 16.35 -4.45 20.27
N GLY A 161 16.44 -3.12 20.46
CA GLY A 161 17.22 -2.20 19.64
C GLY A 161 16.51 -1.71 18.38
N TYR A 162 15.18 -1.75 18.33
CA TYR A 162 14.40 -1.16 17.24
C TYR A 162 14.29 0.36 17.39
N SER A 163 14.86 1.10 16.45
CA SER A 163 14.91 2.57 16.46
C SER A 163 13.76 3.25 15.70
N ILE A 164 12.98 2.47 14.94
CA ILE A 164 11.74 2.93 14.30
C ILE A 164 10.57 2.04 14.76
N ILE A 165 9.54 2.61 15.36
CA ILE A 165 8.34 1.88 15.82
C ILE A 165 7.10 2.45 15.12
N ALA A 166 6.51 1.66 14.23
CA ALA A 166 5.28 2.00 13.53
C ALA A 166 4.06 1.35 14.17
N PHE A 167 2.97 2.12 14.24
CA PHE A 167 1.68 1.72 14.79
C PHE A 167 0.61 1.89 13.70
N HIS A 168 0.10 0.75 13.21
CA HIS A 168 -0.86 0.70 12.12
C HIS A 168 -2.29 0.97 12.63
N GLY A 169 -2.61 2.25 12.80
CA GLY A 169 -3.98 2.73 13.04
C GLY A 169 -4.14 3.74 14.18
N GLY A 170 -5.22 4.53 14.09
CA GLY A 170 -5.49 5.66 14.99
C GLY A 170 -5.80 5.31 16.44
N GLN A 171 -6.18 4.06 16.72
CA GLN A 171 -6.37 3.54 18.08
C GLN A 171 -5.09 3.56 18.94
N PHE A 172 -3.92 3.77 18.33
CA PHE A 172 -2.64 3.83 19.02
C PHE A 172 -2.10 5.24 19.30
N VAL A 173 -2.79 6.31 18.87
CA VAL A 173 -2.31 7.71 18.97
C VAL A 173 -1.89 8.09 20.40
N THR A 174 -2.70 7.77 21.40
CA THR A 174 -2.41 8.08 22.82
C THR A 174 -1.16 7.35 23.32
N THR A 175 -0.95 6.10 22.89
CA THR A 175 0.24 5.30 23.22
C THR A 175 1.49 5.88 22.56
N VAL A 176 1.38 6.33 21.31
CA VAL A 176 2.47 6.96 20.56
C VAL A 176 2.87 8.29 21.18
N ASP A 177 1.92 9.17 21.52
CA ASP A 177 2.21 10.44 22.19
C ASP A 177 2.95 10.23 23.53
N LYS A 178 2.49 9.29 24.35
CA LYS A 178 3.14 8.92 25.61
C LYS A 178 4.56 8.40 25.40
N LEU A 179 4.76 7.48 24.45
CA LEU A 179 6.08 6.87 24.21
C LEU A 179 7.06 7.84 23.56
N ALA A 180 6.60 8.68 22.63
CA ALA A 180 7.41 9.68 21.96
C ALA A 180 8.08 10.65 22.95
N LYS A 181 7.32 11.08 23.97
CA LYS A 181 7.80 11.94 25.07
C LYS A 181 8.84 11.24 25.97
N GLN A 182 8.81 9.91 26.08
CA GLN A 182 9.72 9.13 26.94
C GLN A 182 10.95 8.61 26.20
N PHE A 183 10.87 8.45 24.88
CA PHE A 183 11.92 7.89 24.04
C PHE A 183 12.26 8.85 22.88
N PRO A 184 12.88 10.01 23.14
CA PRO A 184 13.14 11.05 22.14
C PRO A 184 14.08 10.60 21.00
N ASP A 185 14.85 9.53 21.22
CA ASP A 185 15.74 8.95 20.20
C ASP A 185 15.10 7.92 19.28
N ILE A 186 13.90 7.45 19.62
CA ILE A 186 13.13 6.52 18.81
C ILE A 186 12.21 7.32 17.89
N SER A 187 12.20 6.95 16.60
CA SER A 187 11.26 7.52 15.64
C SER A 187 9.98 6.69 15.62
N PHE A 188 8.84 7.34 15.78
CA PHE A 188 7.53 6.72 15.80
C PHE A 188 6.77 7.03 14.51
N ILE A 189 5.90 6.11 14.06
CA ILE A 189 4.99 6.35 12.93
C ILE A 189 3.57 5.98 13.37
N VAL A 190 2.59 6.86 13.13
CA VAL A 190 1.19 6.63 13.51
C VAL A 190 0.20 7.15 12.48
N GLU A 191 -0.89 6.42 12.28
CA GLU A 191 -1.95 6.74 11.32
C GLU A 191 -3.15 7.43 11.97
N THR A 192 -3.78 8.39 11.27
CA THR A 192 -4.90 9.20 11.79
C THR A 192 -5.89 9.62 10.69
N ALA A 193 -6.92 10.36 11.11
CA ALA A 193 -7.91 11.09 10.31
C ALA A 193 -7.38 12.32 9.54
N GLY A 194 -6.07 12.59 9.58
CA GLY A 194 -5.48 13.89 9.22
C GLY A 194 -4.50 14.40 10.28
N PRO A 195 -3.94 15.61 10.12
CA PRO A 195 -2.81 16.07 10.92
C PRO A 195 -3.15 16.16 12.41
N MET A 196 -2.23 15.66 13.26
CA MET A 196 -2.30 15.87 14.71
C MET A 196 -1.91 17.31 15.08
N PRO A 197 -2.69 18.03 15.91
CA PRO A 197 -2.36 19.40 16.32
C PRO A 197 -1.05 19.52 17.11
N GLU A 198 -0.80 18.58 18.02
CA GLU A 198 0.38 18.55 18.89
C GLU A 198 1.24 17.32 18.58
N LEU A 199 1.83 17.27 17.38
CA LEU A 199 2.68 16.16 16.95
C LEU A 199 4.07 16.23 17.62
N PRO A 200 4.52 15.21 18.38
CA PRO A 200 5.87 15.22 18.94
C PRO A 200 6.96 15.15 17.85
N LYS A 201 8.12 15.76 18.10
CA LYS A 201 9.20 15.96 17.12
C LYS A 201 9.80 14.67 16.52
N ASN A 202 9.60 13.55 17.19
CA ASN A 202 10.04 12.21 16.81
C ASN A 202 8.87 11.31 16.36
N VAL A 203 7.74 11.89 15.95
CA VAL A 203 6.59 11.17 15.40
C VAL A 203 6.31 11.63 13.98
N TRP A 204 6.23 10.67 13.06
CA TRP A 204 5.63 10.85 11.75
C TRP A 204 4.15 10.47 11.78
N ASN A 205 3.30 11.35 11.27
CA ASN A 205 1.87 11.13 11.18
C ASN A 205 1.42 10.88 9.74
N ILE A 206 0.78 9.73 9.49
CA ILE A 206 0.12 9.40 8.23
C ILE A 206 -1.37 9.77 8.34
N GLY A 207 -1.77 10.90 7.76
CA GLY A 207 -3.17 11.30 7.69
C GLY A 207 -3.88 10.62 6.52
N ARG A 208 -5.08 10.05 6.73
CA ARG A 208 -5.78 9.24 5.71
C ARG A 208 -7.09 9.89 5.29
N LYS A 209 -7.12 10.52 4.12
CA LYS A 209 -8.27 11.25 3.56
C LYS A 209 -9.26 10.32 2.84
N TYR A 210 -9.79 9.33 3.56
CA TYR A 210 -10.74 8.33 3.03
C TYR A 210 -11.91 8.95 2.24
N TYR A 211 -12.49 10.02 2.78
CA TYR A 211 -13.70 10.64 2.23
C TYR A 211 -13.51 11.18 0.80
N GLU A 212 -12.29 11.61 0.41
CA GLU A 212 -12.00 12.04 -0.95
C GLU A 212 -12.12 10.88 -1.96
N GLY A 213 -11.74 9.66 -1.57
CA GLY A 213 -11.92 8.46 -2.38
C GLY A 213 -13.37 7.98 -2.39
N PHE A 214 -14.07 8.04 -1.25
CA PHE A 214 -15.49 7.66 -1.18
C PHE A 214 -16.42 8.64 -1.90
N TYR A 215 -16.05 9.91 -2.03
CA TYR A 215 -16.69 10.85 -2.97
C TYR A 215 -16.75 10.26 -4.40
N VAL A 216 -15.63 9.69 -4.88
CA VAL A 216 -15.55 9.11 -6.22
C VAL A 216 -16.41 7.86 -6.37
N HIS A 217 -16.52 7.03 -5.33
CA HIS A 217 -17.52 5.94 -5.30
C HIS A 217 -18.96 6.48 -5.30
N GLY A 218 -19.22 7.59 -4.62
CA GLY A 218 -20.51 8.27 -4.66
C GLY A 218 -20.87 8.76 -6.06
N VAL A 219 -19.93 9.35 -6.81
CA VAL A 219 -20.15 9.76 -8.21
C VAL A 219 -20.46 8.55 -9.10
N LEU A 220 -19.70 7.47 -8.93
CA LEU A 220 -19.94 6.21 -9.66
C LEU A 220 -21.33 5.64 -9.34
N GLY A 221 -21.73 5.62 -8.07
CA GLY A 221 -23.07 5.18 -7.67
C GLY A 221 -24.19 6.06 -8.22
N ALA A 222 -24.02 7.38 -8.18
CA ALA A 222 -24.96 8.36 -8.70
C ALA A 222 -25.25 8.18 -10.20
N LEU A 223 -24.19 7.92 -10.98
CA LEU A 223 -24.25 7.71 -12.43
C LEU A 223 -24.71 6.30 -12.81
N SER A 224 -24.52 5.30 -11.95
CA SER A 224 -24.78 3.88 -12.27
C SER A 224 -26.10 3.34 -11.72
N THR A 225 -26.70 3.98 -10.70
CA THR A 225 -28.00 3.54 -10.15
C THR A 225 -29.11 3.70 -11.17
N ARG A 226 -29.97 2.69 -11.29
CA ARG A 226 -31.19 2.75 -12.14
C ARG A 226 -32.45 2.94 -11.30
N THR A 227 -32.37 2.69 -10.00
CA THR A 227 -33.48 2.83 -9.05
C THR A 227 -33.43 4.15 -8.28
N ASN A 228 -32.45 5.02 -8.57
CA ASN A 228 -32.18 6.25 -7.82
C ASN A 228 -31.96 5.98 -6.31
N LYS A 229 -31.32 4.85 -5.99
CA LYS A 229 -31.06 4.42 -4.61
C LYS A 229 -29.66 3.83 -4.47
N VAL A 230 -28.77 4.59 -3.83
CA VAL A 230 -27.40 4.21 -3.53
C VAL A 230 -27.29 3.82 -2.05
N GLY A 231 -26.75 2.64 -1.79
CA GLY A 231 -26.50 2.12 -0.45
C GLY A 231 -25.08 2.42 0.02
N VAL A 232 -24.92 2.67 1.32
CA VAL A 232 -23.63 2.66 2.02
C VAL A 232 -23.74 1.77 3.24
N ILE A 233 -22.79 0.85 3.41
CA ILE A 233 -22.73 -0.03 4.58
C ILE A 233 -21.35 0.11 5.20
N SER A 234 -21.31 0.54 6.46
CA SER A 234 -20.08 0.78 7.23
C SER A 234 -20.14 0.11 8.59
N GLY A 235 -18.99 -0.02 9.26
CA GLY A 235 -18.85 -0.65 10.57
C GLY A 235 -19.17 0.31 11.71
N PHE A 236 -18.15 0.76 12.42
CA PHE A 236 -18.30 1.73 13.51
C PHE A 236 -18.63 3.14 12.99
N LYS A 237 -19.47 3.86 13.73
CA LYS A 237 -19.73 5.30 13.48
C LYS A 237 -18.58 6.15 14.02
N LEU A 238 -17.46 6.15 13.31
CA LEU A 238 -16.31 7.02 13.59
C LEU A 238 -16.34 8.28 12.70
N PRO A 239 -15.60 9.36 13.04
CA PRO A 239 -15.54 10.58 12.24
C PRO A 239 -15.10 10.37 10.79
N ASP A 240 -14.14 9.47 10.54
CA ASP A 240 -13.62 9.17 9.19
C ASP A 240 -14.69 8.53 8.30
N PHE A 241 -15.46 7.60 8.85
CA PHE A 241 -16.55 6.92 8.13
C PHE A 241 -17.78 7.81 8.00
N THR A 242 -18.02 8.71 8.97
CA THR A 242 -19.03 9.76 8.86
C THR A 242 -18.71 10.74 7.72
N ALA A 243 -17.47 11.21 7.64
CA ALA A 243 -16.99 12.03 6.52
C ALA A 243 -17.10 11.30 5.18
N SER A 244 -16.83 9.99 5.17
CA SER A 244 -16.98 9.15 3.97
C SER A 244 -18.44 9.03 3.50
N VAL A 245 -19.40 8.82 4.43
CA VAL A 245 -20.84 8.83 4.10
C VAL A 245 -21.29 10.21 3.59
N ASN A 246 -20.85 11.30 4.23
CA ASN A 246 -21.19 12.65 3.80
C ASN A 246 -20.62 12.99 2.41
N ALA A 247 -19.41 12.52 2.10
CA ALA A 247 -18.82 12.69 0.77
C ALA A 247 -19.57 11.90 -0.30
N VAL A 248 -20.12 10.72 0.02
CA VAL A 248 -21.07 10.00 -0.85
C VAL A 248 -22.36 10.80 -1.03
N LYS A 249 -22.98 11.32 0.04
CA LYS A 249 -24.19 12.17 -0.04
C LYS A 249 -23.95 13.39 -0.95
N GLN A 250 -22.82 14.07 -0.80
CA GLN A 250 -22.43 15.20 -1.65
C GLN A 250 -22.33 14.80 -3.12
N ALA A 251 -21.57 13.74 -3.43
CA ALA A 251 -21.38 13.25 -4.78
C ALA A 251 -22.69 12.82 -5.45
N VAL A 252 -23.56 12.13 -4.72
CA VAL A 252 -24.89 11.72 -5.22
C VAL A 252 -25.76 12.94 -5.47
N SER A 253 -25.81 13.91 -4.57
CA SER A 253 -26.57 15.15 -4.76
C SER A 253 -26.06 16.00 -5.93
N GLU A 254 -24.76 15.96 -6.27
CA GLU A 254 -24.19 16.72 -7.39
C GLU A 254 -24.44 16.03 -8.74
N PHE A 255 -24.32 14.71 -8.82
CA PHE A 255 -24.36 13.96 -10.09
C PHE A 255 -25.72 13.30 -10.40
N ASN A 256 -26.56 13.06 -9.39
CA ASN A 256 -27.93 12.59 -9.56
C ASN A 256 -28.83 13.16 -8.44
N PRO A 257 -29.36 14.38 -8.60
CA PRO A 257 -30.22 15.04 -7.60
C PRO A 257 -31.54 14.31 -7.29
N GLN A 258 -31.90 13.29 -8.07
CA GLN A 258 -33.08 12.45 -7.84
C GLN A 258 -32.76 11.19 -7.01
N ALA A 259 -31.48 10.88 -6.81
CA ALA A 259 -31.05 9.70 -6.07
C ALA A 259 -30.96 9.92 -4.56
N GLN A 260 -31.46 8.94 -3.82
CA GLN A 260 -31.38 8.87 -2.37
C GLN A 260 -30.17 8.03 -1.94
N VAL A 261 -29.47 8.46 -0.90
CA VAL A 261 -28.47 7.64 -0.20
C VAL A 261 -29.08 6.99 1.04
N LEU A 262 -29.10 5.66 1.08
CA LEU A 262 -29.43 4.88 2.27
C LEU A 262 -28.12 4.45 2.92
N TYR A 263 -27.90 4.76 4.19
CA TYR A 263 -26.67 4.37 4.89
C TYR A 263 -26.97 3.55 6.15
N THR A 264 -26.05 2.65 6.51
CA THR A 264 -26.17 1.81 7.71
C THR A 264 -24.80 1.61 8.35
N PHE A 265 -24.71 1.88 9.65
CA PHE A 265 -23.56 1.54 10.48
C PHE A 265 -23.91 0.26 11.25
N THR A 266 -23.23 -0.85 10.94
CA THR A 266 -23.47 -2.17 11.58
C THR A 266 -22.92 -2.24 13.01
N GLY A 267 -22.04 -1.31 13.38
CA GLY A 267 -21.32 -1.33 14.65
C GLY A 267 -20.14 -2.31 14.70
N ASP A 268 -19.76 -2.93 13.57
CA ASP A 268 -18.56 -3.76 13.45
C ASP A 268 -18.12 -3.87 11.97
N HIS A 269 -16.84 -3.66 11.67
CA HIS A 269 -16.30 -3.82 10.31
C HIS A 269 -16.09 -5.28 9.91
N ASN A 270 -16.12 -6.21 10.86
CA ASN A 270 -15.72 -7.61 10.66
C ASN A 270 -16.88 -8.61 10.77
N ASP A 271 -18.08 -8.18 11.18
CA ASP A 271 -19.27 -9.04 11.34
C ASP A 271 -20.00 -9.22 9.99
N PRO A 272 -19.91 -10.38 9.32
CA PRO A 272 -20.55 -10.59 8.03
C PRO A 272 -22.06 -10.83 8.18
N VAL A 273 -22.53 -11.27 9.34
CA VAL A 273 -23.95 -11.56 9.57
C VAL A 273 -24.75 -10.25 9.64
N LYS A 274 -24.30 -9.28 10.44
CA LYS A 274 -24.91 -7.94 10.48
C LYS A 274 -24.78 -7.22 9.14
N ALA A 275 -23.63 -7.34 8.48
CA ALA A 275 -23.41 -6.73 7.16
C ALA A 275 -24.34 -7.30 6.08
N ARG A 276 -24.54 -8.63 6.07
CA ARG A 276 -25.51 -9.29 5.18
C ARG A 276 -26.94 -8.84 5.44
N GLN A 277 -27.36 -8.78 6.71
CA GLN A 277 -28.69 -8.28 7.09
C GLN A 277 -28.92 -6.83 6.65
N ALA A 278 -27.93 -5.95 6.85
CA ALA A 278 -28.00 -4.56 6.39
C ALA A 278 -28.10 -4.45 4.86
N ALA A 279 -27.32 -5.26 4.13
CA ALA A 279 -27.37 -5.31 2.67
C ALA A 279 -28.69 -5.86 2.15
N GLU A 280 -29.20 -6.96 2.71
CA GLU A 280 -30.51 -7.53 2.37
C GLU A 280 -31.62 -6.50 2.60
N ALA A 281 -31.61 -5.76 3.71
CA ALA A 281 -32.58 -4.69 3.99
C ALA A 281 -32.50 -3.53 2.98
N GLN A 282 -31.31 -3.05 2.63
CA GLN A 282 -31.13 -1.99 1.62
C GLN A 282 -31.57 -2.46 0.21
N ILE A 283 -31.20 -3.67 -0.19
CA ILE A 283 -31.59 -4.26 -1.49
C ILE A 283 -33.11 -4.47 -1.56
N ASN A 284 -33.74 -4.96 -0.50
CA ASN A 284 -35.20 -5.09 -0.41
C ASN A 284 -35.90 -3.72 -0.43
N SER A 285 -35.23 -2.66 0.02
CA SER A 285 -35.68 -1.27 -0.10
C SER A 285 -35.46 -0.67 -1.51
N GLY A 286 -34.88 -1.43 -2.45
CA GLY A 286 -34.69 -1.06 -3.84
C GLY A 286 -33.32 -0.47 -4.19
N VAL A 287 -32.31 -0.58 -3.31
CA VAL A 287 -30.92 -0.19 -3.64
C VAL A 287 -30.34 -1.12 -4.71
N ASP A 288 -29.78 -0.54 -5.79
CA ASP A 288 -29.11 -1.28 -6.86
C ASP A 288 -27.60 -0.99 -7.01
N PHE A 289 -27.04 -0.15 -6.12
CA PHE A 289 -25.60 0.13 -6.02
C PHE A 289 -25.19 0.25 -4.54
N ILE A 290 -24.22 -0.52 -4.05
CA ILE A 290 -23.78 -0.48 -2.64
C ILE A 290 -22.27 -0.17 -2.53
N ILE A 291 -21.95 0.82 -1.71
CA ILE A 291 -20.59 1.20 -1.31
C ILE A 291 -20.25 0.53 0.02
N ILE A 292 -19.24 -0.36 0.01
CA ILE A 292 -18.84 -1.17 1.16
C ILE A 292 -17.67 -0.51 1.89
N ILE A 293 -17.90 -0.11 3.14
CA ILE A 293 -16.92 0.48 4.08
C ILE A 293 -16.72 -0.48 5.27
N LEU A 294 -16.40 -1.73 4.94
CA LEU A 294 -16.22 -2.86 5.86
C LEU A 294 -14.93 -3.62 5.52
N ASN A 295 -14.39 -4.31 6.52
CA ASN A 295 -13.26 -5.22 6.39
C ASN A 295 -13.83 -6.63 6.09
N LEU A 296 -13.67 -7.61 6.99
CA LEU A 296 -14.23 -8.96 6.81
C LEU A 296 -15.76 -8.97 6.63
N GLY A 297 -16.48 -8.00 7.20
CA GLY A 297 -17.93 -7.85 7.03
C GLY A 297 -18.35 -7.64 5.57
N ALA A 298 -17.44 -7.23 4.68
CA ALA A 298 -17.70 -7.11 3.25
C ALA A 298 -18.20 -8.43 2.63
N GLN A 299 -17.78 -9.59 3.15
CA GLN A 299 -18.24 -10.91 2.67
C GLN A 299 -19.77 -11.04 2.77
N GLY A 300 -20.39 -10.56 3.85
CA GLY A 300 -21.84 -10.61 4.00
C GLY A 300 -22.60 -9.74 3.00
N VAL A 301 -22.03 -8.58 2.62
CA VAL A 301 -22.60 -7.73 1.56
C VAL A 301 -22.44 -8.38 0.19
N ILE A 302 -21.30 -9.03 -0.05
CA ILE A 302 -21.04 -9.80 -1.27
C ILE A 302 -22.07 -10.92 -1.42
N GLU A 303 -22.26 -11.75 -0.38
CA GLU A 303 -23.29 -12.80 -0.32
C GLU A 303 -24.70 -12.25 -0.58
N ALA A 304 -25.06 -11.12 0.04
CA ALA A 304 -26.37 -10.49 -0.14
C ALA A 304 -26.65 -10.03 -1.58
N ALA A 305 -25.60 -9.66 -2.33
CA ALA A 305 -25.67 -9.10 -3.68
C ALA A 305 -25.41 -10.14 -4.79
N GLN A 306 -24.75 -11.26 -4.47
CA GLN A 306 -24.53 -12.36 -5.42
C GLN A 306 -25.85 -12.82 -6.05
N ASN A 307 -25.80 -13.10 -7.36
CA ASN A 307 -26.96 -13.44 -8.19
C ASN A 307 -28.06 -12.36 -8.32
N LYS A 308 -27.89 -11.17 -7.71
CA LYS A 308 -28.76 -10.00 -7.88
C LYS A 308 -28.10 -8.97 -8.79
N LYS A 309 -28.91 -8.12 -9.43
CA LYS A 309 -28.43 -7.02 -10.31
C LYS A 309 -27.98 -5.78 -9.53
N VAL A 310 -27.22 -5.98 -8.46
CA VAL A 310 -26.72 -4.95 -7.54
C VAL A 310 -25.22 -4.75 -7.77
N LEU A 311 -24.80 -3.52 -8.05
CA LEU A 311 -23.40 -3.17 -8.23
C LEU A 311 -22.72 -2.88 -6.87
N LEU A 312 -21.42 -3.14 -6.77
CA LEU A 312 -20.64 -3.02 -5.53
C LEU A 312 -19.35 -2.21 -5.73
N THR A 313 -19.00 -1.38 -4.73
CA THR A 313 -17.61 -0.90 -4.55
C THR A 313 -17.09 -1.25 -3.16
N THR A 314 -15.77 -1.24 -3.00
CA THR A 314 -15.09 -1.50 -1.72
C THR A 314 -13.73 -0.81 -1.68
N PHE A 315 -12.95 -1.01 -0.63
CA PHE A 315 -11.67 -0.33 -0.40
C PHE A 315 -10.57 -1.25 0.14
N TYR A 316 -9.39 -0.66 0.33
CA TYR A 316 -8.09 -1.28 0.65
C TYR A 316 -7.54 -2.21 -0.43
N THR A 317 -8.20 -3.34 -0.68
CA THR A 317 -7.74 -4.41 -1.58
C THR A 317 -8.76 -4.71 -2.67
N ASP A 318 -8.31 -5.23 -3.82
CA ASP A 318 -9.19 -5.61 -4.93
C ASP A 318 -9.95 -6.91 -4.60
N LYS A 319 -11.24 -6.78 -4.33
CA LYS A 319 -12.14 -7.90 -4.01
C LYS A 319 -12.95 -8.40 -5.22
N THR A 320 -12.69 -7.89 -6.42
CA THR A 320 -13.47 -8.17 -7.65
C THR A 320 -13.66 -9.66 -7.92
N LYS A 321 -12.66 -10.50 -7.62
CA LYS A 321 -12.74 -11.96 -7.84
C LYS A 321 -13.83 -12.66 -7.01
N LEU A 322 -14.32 -12.06 -5.92
CA LEU A 322 -15.34 -12.63 -5.04
C LEU A 322 -16.77 -12.48 -5.58
N ALA A 323 -17.00 -11.48 -6.44
CA ALA A 323 -18.26 -11.27 -7.16
C ALA A 323 -18.00 -10.47 -8.46
N PRO A 324 -17.44 -11.11 -9.50
CA PRO A 324 -16.93 -10.41 -10.69
C PRO A 324 -18.00 -9.70 -11.51
N ASN A 325 -19.27 -10.12 -11.39
CA ASN A 325 -20.41 -9.50 -12.07
C ASN A 325 -21.05 -8.34 -11.28
N ASN A 326 -20.67 -8.18 -10.00
CA ASN A 326 -21.22 -7.17 -9.09
C ASN A 326 -20.21 -6.04 -8.84
N PHE A 327 -18.93 -6.37 -8.63
CA PHE A 327 -17.92 -5.36 -8.33
C PHE A 327 -17.65 -4.43 -9.52
N THR A 328 -17.75 -3.13 -9.29
CA THR A 328 -17.53 -2.08 -10.28
C THR A 328 -16.12 -1.49 -10.20
N THR A 329 -15.60 -1.24 -8.99
CA THR A 329 -14.21 -0.83 -8.72
C THR A 329 -13.89 -0.98 -7.23
N SER A 330 -12.60 -0.97 -6.87
CA SER A 330 -12.12 -0.86 -5.49
C SER A 330 -11.23 0.38 -5.33
N LEU A 331 -11.38 1.13 -4.24
CA LEU A 331 -10.41 2.15 -3.83
C LEU A 331 -9.22 1.45 -3.16
N LEU A 332 -8.16 1.22 -3.94
CA LEU A 332 -6.96 0.52 -3.52
C LEU A 332 -6.05 1.41 -2.67
N PHE A 333 -5.42 0.83 -1.65
CA PHE A 333 -4.49 1.53 -0.76
C PHE A 333 -3.08 0.96 -0.92
N ASP A 334 -2.10 1.84 -1.09
CA ASP A 334 -0.69 1.49 -1.06
C ASP A 334 0.03 2.24 0.07
N PHE A 335 0.06 1.60 1.24
CA PHE A 335 0.80 2.09 2.40
C PHE A 335 2.32 2.11 2.16
N ASN A 336 2.87 1.42 1.16
CA ASN A 336 4.30 1.51 0.85
C ASN A 336 4.69 2.94 0.44
N VAL A 337 3.78 3.72 -0.16
CA VAL A 337 4.04 5.11 -0.58
C VAL A 337 4.48 6.00 0.59
N PRO A 338 3.66 6.25 1.65
CA PRO A 338 4.08 7.05 2.78
C PRO A 338 5.21 6.40 3.57
N TYR A 339 5.16 5.08 3.84
CA TYR A 339 6.18 4.44 4.67
C TYR A 339 7.58 4.46 4.05
N ILE A 340 7.73 4.31 2.73
CA ILE A 340 9.03 4.47 2.07
C ILE A 340 9.54 5.91 2.19
N ARG A 341 8.69 6.93 2.04
CA ARG A 341 9.09 8.34 2.22
C ARG A 341 9.54 8.61 3.64
N ILE A 342 8.69 8.28 4.62
CA ILE A 342 8.94 8.47 6.05
C ILE A 342 10.23 7.80 6.49
N VAL A 343 10.44 6.53 6.12
CA VAL A 343 11.66 5.82 6.52
C VAL A 343 12.90 6.45 5.88
N ASN A 344 12.84 6.89 4.61
CA ASN A 344 13.94 7.63 4.00
C ASN A 344 14.23 8.97 4.69
N GLU A 345 13.20 9.69 5.17
CA GLU A 345 13.38 10.91 5.95
C GLU A 345 13.98 10.63 7.33
N ILE A 346 13.53 9.60 8.03
CA ILE A 346 14.13 9.16 9.30
C ILE A 346 15.61 8.78 9.12
N LEU A 347 15.95 8.08 8.03
CA LEU A 347 17.34 7.75 7.67
C LEU A 347 18.20 8.98 7.34
N ARG A 348 17.59 10.12 6.98
CA ARG A 348 18.25 11.43 6.80
C ARG A 348 18.33 12.26 8.09
N GLY A 349 17.74 11.77 9.19
CA GLY A 349 17.68 12.47 10.48
C GLY A 349 16.37 13.22 10.74
N ASN A 350 15.43 13.26 9.79
CA ASN A 350 14.13 13.90 9.94
C ASN A 350 13.16 12.95 10.65
N ARG A 351 13.12 13.01 11.99
CA ARG A 351 12.41 12.06 12.85
C ARG A 351 10.90 12.28 13.01
N GLY A 352 10.34 13.39 12.51
CA GLY A 352 8.91 13.67 12.60
C GLY A 352 8.40 14.60 11.49
N GLY A 353 7.10 14.53 11.21
CA GLY A 353 6.46 15.21 10.09
C GLY A 353 5.08 14.64 9.75
N TYR A 354 4.47 15.11 8.67
CA TYR A 354 3.15 14.67 8.20
C TYR A 354 3.23 14.20 6.75
N GLU A 355 2.67 13.01 6.47
CA GLU A 355 2.40 12.52 5.11
C GLU A 355 0.90 12.28 4.97
N GLU A 356 0.30 12.76 3.88
CA GLU A 356 -1.12 12.59 3.60
C GLU A 356 -1.36 11.47 2.58
N MET A 357 -2.09 10.42 2.97
CA MET A 357 -2.72 9.53 2.00
C MET A 357 -4.04 10.14 1.50
N ARG A 358 -4.19 10.18 0.19
CA ARG A 358 -5.35 10.71 -0.56
C ARG A 358 -5.41 10.05 -1.95
N PRO A 359 -6.51 10.18 -2.73
CA PRO A 359 -6.50 9.90 -4.16
C PRO A 359 -5.24 10.46 -4.83
N GLY A 360 -4.52 9.64 -5.60
CA GLY A 360 -3.25 10.02 -6.24
C GLY A 360 -2.00 9.97 -5.36
N ASN A 361 -2.13 9.86 -4.03
CA ASN A 361 -1.00 9.66 -3.11
C ASN A 361 -1.29 8.52 -2.13
N GLY A 362 -0.88 7.30 -2.48
CA GLY A 362 -1.17 6.11 -1.68
C GLY A 362 -2.61 5.58 -1.79
N MET A 363 -3.48 6.21 -2.60
CA MET A 363 -4.78 5.66 -3.00
C MET A 363 -5.00 5.72 -4.51
N THR A 364 -5.51 4.64 -5.10
CA THR A 364 -5.85 4.52 -6.53
C THR A 364 -7.18 3.79 -6.72
N LEU A 365 -7.73 3.77 -7.95
CA LEU A 365 -8.87 2.90 -8.29
C LEU A 365 -8.38 1.65 -9.01
N SER A 366 -9.03 0.51 -8.73
CA SER A 366 -8.95 -0.66 -9.62
C SER A 366 -9.76 -0.42 -10.90
N PRO A 367 -9.47 -1.13 -12.02
CA PRO A 367 -10.13 -0.89 -13.31
C PRO A 367 -11.66 -0.97 -13.22
N ILE A 368 -12.31 0.14 -13.60
CA ILE A 368 -13.78 0.27 -13.57
C ILE A 368 -14.40 -0.68 -14.59
N ARG A 369 -15.45 -1.40 -14.18
CA ARG A 369 -16.10 -2.49 -14.93
C ARG A 369 -17.58 -2.60 -14.56
N ASN A 370 -18.36 -3.41 -15.29
CA ASN A 370 -19.80 -3.63 -15.05
C ASN A 370 -20.67 -2.35 -15.14
N VAL A 371 -20.15 -1.29 -15.78
CA VAL A 371 -20.85 -0.04 -16.10
C VAL A 371 -20.50 0.40 -17.53
N PRO A 372 -21.34 1.22 -18.18
CA PRO A 372 -21.02 1.89 -19.44
C PRO A 372 -19.66 2.62 -19.45
N GLU A 373 -19.02 2.66 -20.63
CA GLU A 373 -17.66 3.22 -20.81
C GLU A 373 -17.61 4.74 -20.54
N ASP A 374 -18.66 5.47 -20.90
CA ASP A 374 -18.80 6.91 -20.63
C ASP A 374 -18.87 7.20 -19.12
N ILE A 375 -19.58 6.38 -18.35
CA ILE A 375 -19.60 6.43 -16.88
C ILE A 375 -18.21 6.12 -16.32
N ALA A 376 -17.57 5.04 -16.80
CA ALA A 376 -16.21 4.68 -16.37
C ALA A 376 -15.20 5.78 -16.67
N LYS A 377 -15.27 6.40 -17.85
CA LYS A 377 -14.45 7.56 -18.21
C LYS A 377 -14.74 8.73 -17.28
N LYS A 378 -16.02 9.06 -17.03
CA LYS A 378 -16.39 10.20 -16.20
C LYS A 378 -15.91 10.07 -14.75
N VAL A 379 -15.97 8.86 -14.19
CA VAL A 379 -15.49 8.58 -12.84
C VAL A 379 -13.96 8.66 -12.76
N ASN A 380 -13.24 8.19 -13.79
CA ASN A 380 -11.79 8.37 -13.87
C ASN A 380 -11.40 9.86 -14.03
N GLU A 381 -12.14 10.66 -14.80
CA GLU A 381 -11.95 12.12 -14.85
C GLU A 381 -12.08 12.73 -13.45
N VAL A 382 -13.17 12.45 -12.74
CA VAL A 382 -13.40 12.98 -11.38
C VAL A 382 -12.34 12.50 -10.39
N PHE A 383 -11.92 11.22 -10.46
CA PHE A 383 -10.79 10.72 -9.66
C PHE A 383 -9.54 11.56 -9.88
N ASN A 384 -9.19 11.87 -11.13
CA ASN A 384 -8.04 12.70 -11.47
C ASN A 384 -8.21 14.16 -11.01
N GLU A 385 -9.42 14.73 -11.01
CA GLU A 385 -9.68 16.06 -10.43
C GLU A 385 -9.46 16.09 -8.91
N VAL A 386 -9.90 15.06 -8.18
CA VAL A 386 -9.71 14.94 -6.73
C VAL A 386 -8.24 14.67 -6.39
N ALA A 387 -7.59 13.80 -7.15
CA ALA A 387 -6.19 13.43 -6.98
C ALA A 387 -5.22 14.61 -7.22
N SER A 388 -5.51 15.45 -8.22
CA SER A 388 -4.76 16.68 -8.49
C SER A 388 -5.13 17.85 -7.57
N GLY A 389 -6.14 17.72 -6.71
CA GLY A 389 -6.66 18.80 -5.86
C GLY A 389 -7.41 19.90 -6.63
N LYS A 390 -7.63 19.74 -7.95
CA LYS A 390 -8.48 20.60 -8.78
C LYS A 390 -9.91 20.61 -8.25
N ARG A 391 -10.41 19.45 -7.81
CA ARG A 391 -11.66 19.28 -7.08
C ARG A 391 -11.36 19.05 -5.60
N LYS A 392 -11.70 20.03 -4.76
CA LYS A 392 -11.57 19.94 -3.31
C LYS A 392 -12.87 19.39 -2.71
N ILE A 393 -12.77 18.33 -1.90
CA ILE A 393 -13.90 17.77 -1.19
C ILE A 393 -13.86 18.28 0.27
N PRO A 394 -14.94 18.88 0.81
CA PRO A 394 -15.01 19.30 2.20
C PRO A 394 -15.10 18.09 3.13
N GLU A 395 -14.32 18.09 4.21
CA GLU A 395 -14.36 17.06 5.25
C GLU A 395 -15.44 17.38 6.29
N VAL A 396 -16.59 16.70 6.23
CA VAL A 396 -17.74 16.93 7.12
C VAL A 396 -17.89 15.76 8.09
N LYS A 397 -17.50 15.93 9.36
CA LYS A 397 -17.42 14.82 10.36
C LYS A 397 -18.71 14.56 11.14
N GLU A 398 -19.75 15.34 10.89
CA GLU A 398 -21.08 15.19 11.50
C GLU A 398 -22.08 14.72 10.44
N LEU A 399 -22.86 13.67 10.72
CA LEU A 399 -24.00 13.33 9.86
C LEU A 399 -25.02 14.46 9.98
N LYS A 400 -25.35 15.06 8.84
CA LYS A 400 -26.55 15.89 8.67
C LYS A 400 -27.50 15.07 7.84
N ASP A 401 -28.71 14.83 8.36
CA ASP A 401 -29.74 14.04 7.69
C ASP A 401 -30.23 14.74 6.41
#